data_AF-A0A0P9N2P8-F1
#
_entry.id   AF-A0A0P9N2P8-F1
#
_cell.length_a   1.000
_cell.length_b   1.000
_cell.length_c   1.000
_cell.angle_alpha   90.00
_cell.angle_beta   90.00
_cell.angle_gamma   90.00
#
_symmetry.space_group_name_H-M   'P 1'
#
loop_
_entity.id
_entity.type
_entity.pdbx_description
1 polymer ?
#
loop_
_entity_poly.entity_id
_entity_poly.type
_entity_poly.pdbx_seq_one_letter_code
_entity_poly.pdbx_strand_id
1 'polypeptide(L)' 'MKENVEALIADLKRIKPASSKGIYVKRITLSTTMGPGLVIDQGSLEA' A
#
# COMPACT_ATOMS: atom_id res chain seq x y z
N MET A 1 0.66 2.58 -14.15
CA MET A 1 -0.10 2.60 -12.86
C MET A 1 0.56 1.73 -11.79
N LYS A 2 1.15 0.57 -12.14
CA LYS A 2 1.90 -0.28 -11.19
C LYS A 2 3.00 0.51 -10.46
N GLU A 3 3.83 1.24 -11.20
CA GLU A 3 4.90 2.09 -10.64
C GLU A 3 4.40 3.14 -9.64
N ASN A 4 3.26 3.79 -9.90
CA ASN A 4 2.72 4.80 -8.98
C ASN A 4 2.32 4.18 -7.62
N VAL A 5 1.79 2.94 -7.66
CA VAL A 5 1.38 2.22 -6.45
C VAL A 5 2.62 1.70 -5.71
N GLU A 6 3.62 1.20 -6.42
CA GLU A 6 4.91 0.77 -5.86
C GLU A 6 5.63 1.94 -5.17
N ALA A 7 5.74 3.09 -5.85
CA ALA A 7 6.35 4.30 -5.29
C ALA A 7 5.65 4.76 -4.01
N LEU A 8 4.32 4.78 -4.01
CA LEU A 8 3.54 5.18 -2.83
C LEU A 8 3.76 4.22 -1.65
N ILE A 9 3.84 2.90 -1.91
CA ILE A 9 4.10 1.92 -0.87
C ILE A 9 5.52 2.03 -0.33
N ALA A 10 6.52 2.26 -1.20
CA ALA A 10 7.90 2.48 -0.79
C ALA A 10 8.02 3.69 0.15
N ASP A 11 7.35 4.80 -0.19
CA ASP A 11 7.30 5.98 0.67
C ASP A 11 6.57 5.72 2.00
N LEU A 12 5.45 5.00 1.98
CA LEU A 12 4.74 4.63 3.22
C LEU A 12 5.57 3.74 4.14
N LYS A 13 6.37 2.81 3.58
CA LYS A 13 7.32 2.00 4.36
C LYS A 13 8.41 2.87 4.98
N ARG A 14 8.91 3.88 4.24
CA ARG A 14 9.94 4.82 4.72
C ARG A 14 9.43 5.75 5.83
N ILE A 15 8.17 6.15 5.76
CA ILE A 15 7.53 7.05 6.75
C ILE A 15 7.14 6.30 8.04
N LYS A 16 7.20 4.95 8.06
CA LYS A 16 6.86 4.16 9.25
C LYS A 16 7.63 4.68 10.48
N PRO A 17 6.93 5.21 11.50
CA PRO A 17 7.59 5.75 12.68
C PRO A 17 8.24 4.64 13.51
N ALA A 18 9.44 4.90 14.04
CA ALA A 18 10.21 3.93 14.82
C ALA A 18 9.50 3.43 16.10
N SER A 19 8.50 4.17 16.61
CA SER A 19 7.68 3.75 17.75
C SER A 19 6.59 2.74 17.37
N SER A 20 6.30 2.54 16.08
CA SER A 20 5.26 1.63 15.61
C SER A 20 5.78 0.19 15.60
N LYS A 21 5.52 -0.53 16.69
CA LYS A 21 5.77 -1.97 16.80
C LYS A 21 4.67 -2.74 16.04
N GLY A 22 5.08 -3.57 15.06
CA GLY A 22 4.19 -4.44 14.30
C GLY A 22 3.92 -4.01 12.85
N ILE A 23 2.81 -4.51 12.29
CA ILE A 23 2.39 -4.30 10.89
C ILE A 23 1.77 -2.90 10.75
N TYR A 24 2.45 -2.02 10.02
CA TYR A 24 2.03 -0.62 9.81
C TYR A 24 0.92 -0.50 8.75
N VAL A 25 1.00 -1.29 7.67
CA VAL A 25 0.00 -1.32 6.59
C VAL A 25 -0.68 -2.69 6.57
N LYS A 26 -1.96 -2.75 6.90
CA LYS A 26 -2.72 -4.02 7.02
C LYS A 26 -3.45 -4.44 5.75
N ARG A 27 -3.96 -3.50 4.96
CA ARG A 27 -4.75 -3.76 3.75
C ARG A 27 -4.58 -2.62 2.76
N ILE A 28 -4.55 -2.96 1.48
CA ILE A 28 -4.47 -2.01 0.37
C ILE A 28 -5.67 -2.27 -0.54
N THR A 29 -6.47 -1.23 -0.76
CA THR A 29 -7.66 -1.30 -1.62
C THR A 29 -7.59 -0.16 -2.61
N LEU A 30 -7.69 -0.47 -3.90
CA LEU A 30 -7.72 0.51 -4.99
C LEU A 30 -9.16 0.65 -5.49
N SER A 31 -9.73 1.84 -5.40
CA SER A 31 -11.06 2.16 -5.93
C SER A 31 -10.98 3.35 -6.88
N THR A 32 -11.88 3.37 -7.86
CA THR A 32 -12.14 4.58 -8.65
C THR A 32 -13.12 5.48 -7.90
N THR A 33 -13.17 6.78 -8.22
CA THR A 33 -13.92 7.82 -7.47
C THR A 33 -15.38 7.46 -7.18
N MET A 34 -16.00 6.64 -8.03
CA MET A 34 -17.39 6.17 -7.89
C MET A 34 -17.54 4.66 -8.11
N GLY A 35 -16.45 3.89 -8.10
CA GLY A 35 -16.46 2.46 -8.42
C GLY A 35 -16.19 1.56 -7.22
N PRO A 36 -16.48 0.25 -7.36
CA PRO A 36 -16.16 -0.72 -6.33
C PRO A 36 -14.64 -0.80 -6.11
N GLY A 37 -14.24 -1.03 -4.85
CA GLY A 37 -12.84 -1.19 -4.48
C GLY A 37 -12.31 -2.59 -4.78
N LEU A 38 -11.12 -2.67 -5.36
CA LEU A 38 -10.36 -3.90 -5.57
C LEU A 38 -9.32 -4.05 -4.46
N VAL A 39 -9.36 -5.15 -3.72
CA VAL A 39 -8.33 -5.47 -2.72
C VAL A 39 -7.09 -5.97 -3.45
N ILE A 40 -5.94 -5.37 -3.18
CA ILE A 40 -4.66 -5.76 -3.76
C ILE A 40 -3.86 -6.53 -2.72
N ASP A 41 -3.33 -7.68 -3.13
CA ASP A 41 -2.46 -8.50 -2.28
C ASP A 41 -1.07 -7.85 -2.17
N GLN A 42 -0.58 -7.70 -0.93
CA GLN A 42 0.73 -7.11 -0.66
C GLN A 42 1.89 -7.97 -1.19
N GLY A 43 1.70 -9.29 -1.33
CA GLY A 43 2.72 -10.20 -1.87
C GLY A 43 2.88 -10.12 -3.38
N SER A 44 1.90 -9.55 -4.10
CA SER A 44 1.94 -9.41 -5.56
C SER A 44 2.70 -8.15 -6.02
N LEU A 45 3.07 -7.27 -5.09
CA LEU A 45 3.82 -6.05 -5.39
C LEU A 45 5.27 -6.26 -4.95
N GLU A 46 6.06 -6.87 -5.83
CA GLU A 46 7.51 -7.02 -5.62
C GLU A 46 8.21 -5.65 -5.68
N ALA A 47 8.95 -5.39 -4.59
CA ALA A 47 10.00 -4.39 -4.35
C ALA A 47 9.76 -2.97 -4.88
#